data_AF-A0A527U8M9-F1
#
_entry.id   AF-A0A527U8M9-F1
#
_cell.length_a   1.000
_cell.length_b   1.000
_cell.length_c   1.000
_cell.angle_alpha   90.00
_cell.angle_beta   90.00
_cell.angle_gamma   90.00
#
_symmetry.space_group_name_H-M   'P 1'
#
loop_
_entity.id
_entity.type
_entity.pdbx_description
1 polymer ?
#
loop_
_entity_poly.entity_id
_entity_poly.type
_entity_poly.pdbx_seq_one_letter_code
_entity_poly.pdbx_strand_id
1 'polypeptide(L)'
;MRLAVLVALATAATGCVSSPVDYGVSLSKQDPKWVSPECQLARVEASDYDAREKEHPGWGTGIFLGPYGLGLAAAIKEHEQKERKIYARKIHSRCSSLPLPKELEGDPSPPATTKYP
;
A
#
# COMPACT_ATOMS: atom_id res chain seq x y z
N MET A 1 -30.13 -0.78 -33.17
CA MET A 1 -28.73 -0.41 -32.89
C MET A 1 -28.66 0.78 -31.92
N ARG A 2 -28.89 0.60 -30.59
CA ARG A 2 -28.66 1.66 -29.56
C ARG A 2 -28.52 1.09 -28.13
N LEU A 3 -27.78 0.00 -27.94
CA LEU A 3 -27.47 -0.55 -26.60
C LEU A 3 -26.01 -1.00 -26.54
N ALA A 4 -25.08 -0.08 -26.79
CA ALA A 4 -23.65 -0.37 -26.77
C ALA A 4 -22.82 0.78 -26.16
N VAL A 5 -23.31 1.38 -25.06
CA VAL A 5 -22.59 2.48 -24.40
C VAL A 5 -22.35 2.24 -22.90
N LEU A 6 -22.77 1.13 -22.31
CA LEU A 6 -22.75 0.98 -20.85
C LEU A 6 -22.05 -0.29 -20.35
N VAL A 7 -20.78 -0.53 -20.73
CA VAL A 7 -19.83 -1.27 -19.86
C VAL A 7 -18.39 -0.85 -20.22
N ALA A 8 -17.99 0.36 -19.85
CA ALA A 8 -16.59 0.77 -19.86
C ALA A 8 -16.16 1.13 -18.43
N LEU A 9 -16.27 0.17 -17.52
CA LEU A 9 -15.68 0.25 -16.18
C LEU A 9 -14.99 -1.08 -15.87
N ALA A 10 -14.05 -1.47 -16.72
CA ALA A 10 -13.00 -2.39 -16.31
C ALA A 10 -11.95 -1.55 -15.58
N THR A 11 -12.18 -1.32 -14.29
CA THR A 11 -11.15 -0.77 -13.40
C THR A 11 -9.96 -1.71 -13.41
N ALA A 12 -8.80 -1.18 -13.80
CA ALA A 12 -7.52 -1.86 -13.80
C ALA A 12 -7.17 -2.36 -12.39
N ALA A 13 -7.55 -3.60 -12.09
CA ALA A 13 -7.00 -4.35 -10.96
C ALA A 13 -5.72 -5.05 -11.43
N THR A 14 -4.71 -4.27 -11.81
CA THR A 14 -3.35 -4.77 -12.05
C THR A 14 -2.39 -4.01 -11.14
N GLY A 15 -2.20 -4.55 -9.94
CA GLY A 15 -0.89 -4.60 -9.28
C GLY A 15 -0.26 -3.31 -8.73
N CYS A 16 -0.94 -2.16 -8.72
CA CYS A 16 -0.49 -1.05 -7.89
C CYS A 16 -1.08 -1.26 -6.49
N VAL A 17 -0.26 -1.70 -5.53
CA VAL A 17 -0.65 -1.61 -4.12
C VAL A 17 -0.88 -0.12 -3.85
N SER A 18 -2.16 0.25 -3.73
CA SER A 18 -2.58 1.61 -3.42
C SER A 18 -1.95 2.04 -2.09
N SER A 19 -1.89 3.35 -1.84
CA SER A 19 -1.39 3.82 -0.54
C SER A 19 -2.15 3.09 0.58
N PRO A 20 -1.49 2.75 1.70
CA PRO A 20 -2.16 2.06 2.79
C PRO A 20 -3.36 2.86 3.34
N VAL A 21 -3.36 4.18 3.16
CA VAL A 21 -4.52 5.06 3.44
C VAL A 21 -5.68 4.78 2.48
N ASP A 22 -5.43 4.74 1.17
CA ASP A 22 -6.46 4.44 0.16
C ASP A 22 -7.05 3.04 0.35
N TYR A 23 -6.21 2.08 0.74
CA TYR A 23 -6.67 0.74 1.10
C TYR A 23 -7.59 0.78 2.33
N GLY A 24 -7.23 1.57 3.34
CA GLY A 24 -8.10 1.81 4.49
C GLY A 24 -9.47 2.38 4.10
N VAL A 25 -9.52 3.28 3.10
CA VAL A 25 -10.77 3.90 2.61
C VAL A 25 -11.66 2.91 1.85
N SER A 26 -11.07 1.92 1.16
CA SER A 26 -11.82 0.91 0.41
C SER A 26 -12.49 -0.15 1.30
N LEU A 27 -12.12 -0.22 2.59
CA LEU A 27 -12.73 -1.13 3.56
C LEU A 27 -14.16 -0.72 3.93
N SER A 28 -14.95 -1.71 4.35
CA SER A 28 -16.34 -1.49 4.76
C SER A 28 -16.41 -0.71 6.07
N LYS A 29 -17.00 0.50 6.00
CA LYS A 29 -17.29 1.33 7.17
C LYS A 29 -18.41 0.77 8.07
N GLN A 30 -19.13 -0.24 7.58
CA GLN A 30 -20.23 -0.90 8.28
C GLN A 30 -19.74 -2.06 9.17
N ASP A 31 -18.48 -2.45 9.05
CA ASP A 31 -17.89 -3.50 9.87
C ASP A 31 -17.80 -3.03 11.34
N PRO A 32 -18.25 -3.81 12.33
CA PRO A 32 -18.13 -3.43 13.75
C PRO A 32 -16.68 -3.14 14.18
N LYS A 33 -15.69 -3.76 13.52
CA LYS A 33 -14.27 -3.52 13.79
C LYS A 33 -13.79 -2.17 13.29
N TRP A 34 -14.51 -1.52 12.38
CA TRP A 34 -14.14 -0.21 11.83
C TRP A 34 -14.07 0.89 12.90
N VAL A 35 -14.95 0.81 13.91
CA VAL A 35 -15.03 1.79 15.01
C VAL A 35 -14.08 1.44 16.16
N SER A 36 -13.43 0.27 16.11
CA SER A 36 -12.52 -0.16 17.17
C SER A 36 -11.30 0.76 17.30
N PRO A 37 -10.77 0.93 18.52
CA PRO A 37 -9.56 1.73 18.73
C PRO A 37 -8.35 1.13 17.99
N GLU A 38 -8.30 -0.18 17.82
CA GLU A 38 -7.23 -0.85 17.08
C GLU A 38 -7.24 -0.49 15.59
N CYS A 39 -8.43 -0.37 14.99
CA CYS A 39 -8.56 0.08 13.62
C CYS A 39 -8.16 1.55 13.45
N GLN A 40 -8.55 2.40 14.41
CA GLN A 40 -8.15 3.81 14.40
C GLN A 40 -6.62 3.96 14.46
N LEU A 41 -5.96 3.23 15.36
CA LEU A 41 -4.49 3.23 15.46
C LEU A 41 -3.83 2.74 14.17
N ALA A 42 -4.32 1.65 13.57
CA ALA A 42 -3.78 1.14 12.32
C ALA A 42 -3.92 2.15 11.16
N ARG A 43 -5.01 2.94 11.13
CA ARG A 43 -5.23 3.99 10.14
C ARG A 43 -4.32 5.20 10.35
N VAL A 44 -4.08 5.59 11.61
CA VAL A 44 -3.13 6.67 11.94
C VAL A 44 -1.71 6.26 11.51
N GLU A 45 -1.30 5.05 11.83
CA GLU A 45 0.02 4.52 11.45
C GLU A 45 0.20 4.44 9.93
N ALA A 46 -0.86 4.04 9.21
CA ALA A 46 -0.87 4.05 7.75
C ALA A 46 -0.76 5.47 7.17
N SER A 47 -1.42 6.46 7.78
CA SER A 47 -1.30 7.87 7.36
C SER A 47 0.07 8.46 7.65
N ASP A 48 0.68 8.06 8.77
CA ASP A 48 2.03 8.47 9.17
C ASP A 48 3.08 7.87 8.22
N TYR A 49 2.93 6.60 7.82
CA TYR A 49 3.75 6.01 6.78
C TYR A 49 3.60 6.72 5.42
N ASP A 50 2.37 7.00 4.97
CA ASP A 50 2.12 7.71 3.72
C ASP A 50 2.70 9.13 3.72
N ALA A 51 2.67 9.82 4.86
CA ALA A 51 3.34 11.11 5.03
C ALA A 51 4.86 10.98 4.87
N ARG A 52 5.51 10.01 5.54
CA ARG A 52 6.95 9.75 5.41
C ARG A 52 7.36 9.39 3.99
N GLU A 53 6.55 8.58 3.31
CA GLU A 53 6.80 8.18 1.91
C GLU A 53 6.74 9.39 0.96
N LYS A 54 5.89 10.37 1.24
CA LYS A 54 5.80 11.63 0.49
C LYS A 54 6.93 12.60 0.80
N GLU A 55 7.43 12.62 2.04
CA GLU A 55 8.58 13.45 2.45
C GLU A 55 9.90 12.96 1.87
N HIS A 56 10.04 11.64 1.68
CA HIS A 56 11.20 11.01 1.06
C HIS A 56 10.80 10.36 -0.26
N PRO A 57 10.49 11.13 -1.31
CA PRO A 57 10.25 10.54 -2.61
C PRO A 57 11.57 9.87 -3.05
N GLY A 58 11.69 8.55 -2.92
CA GLY A 58 12.84 7.76 -3.36
C GLY A 58 13.17 7.95 -4.86
N TRP A 59 12.29 8.65 -5.56
CA TRP A 59 12.45 9.15 -6.92
C TRP A 59 13.45 10.30 -7.07
N GLY A 60 13.67 11.10 -6.02
CA GLY A 60 14.56 12.25 -6.07
C GLY A 60 16.03 11.88 -6.20
N THR A 61 16.50 10.80 -5.56
CA THR A 61 17.93 10.45 -5.56
C THR A 61 18.33 9.51 -6.70
N GLY A 62 17.44 8.59 -7.10
CA GLY A 62 17.71 7.63 -8.17
C GLY A 62 17.90 8.26 -9.55
N ILE A 63 17.21 9.37 -9.84
CA ILE A 63 17.40 10.13 -11.08
C ILE A 63 18.72 10.92 -11.05
N PHE A 64 19.13 11.42 -9.88
CA PHE A 64 20.38 12.17 -9.72
C PHE A 64 21.64 11.33 -9.97
N LEU A 65 21.56 10.00 -9.82
CA LEU A 65 22.66 9.07 -10.11
C LEU A 65 22.73 8.63 -11.58
N GLY A 66 21.88 9.20 -12.45
CA GLY A 66 21.86 8.88 -13.88
C GLY A 66 21.46 7.42 -14.16
N PRO A 67 21.94 6.80 -15.27
CA PRO A 67 21.52 5.44 -15.65
C PRO A 67 21.87 4.37 -14.61
N TYR A 68 22.91 4.58 -13.81
CA TYR A 68 23.31 3.67 -12.73
C TYR A 68 22.37 3.74 -11.51
N GLY A 69 21.62 4.82 -11.34
CA GLY A 69 20.64 5.00 -10.27
C GLY A 69 19.33 4.25 -10.49
N LEU A 70 19.06 3.78 -11.70
CA LEU A 70 17.80 3.10 -12.04
C LEU A 70 17.59 1.80 -11.26
N GLY A 71 18.65 1.02 -11.06
CA GLY A 71 18.58 -0.22 -10.27
C GLY A 71 18.29 0.04 -8.79
N LEU A 72 18.93 1.08 -8.22
CA LEU A 72 18.67 1.53 -6.85
C LEU A 72 17.24 2.04 -6.69
N ALA A 73 16.76 2.85 -7.63
CA ALA A 73 15.39 3.35 -7.64
C ALA A 73 14.36 2.21 -7.73
N ALA A 74 14.64 1.19 -8.54
CA ALA A 74 13.80 0.00 -8.64
C ALA A 74 13.76 -0.78 -7.32
N ALA A 75 14.93 -1.01 -6.69
CA ALA A 75 15.02 -1.69 -5.41
C ALA A 75 14.30 -0.92 -4.28
N ILE A 76 14.42 0.41 -4.24
CA ILE A 76 13.72 1.26 -3.28
C ILE A 76 12.21 1.16 -3.49
N LYS A 77 11.73 1.24 -4.73
CA LYS A 77 10.30 1.08 -5.03
C LYS A 77 9.79 -0.31 -4.65
N GLU A 78 10.53 -1.37 -4.91
CA GLU A 78 10.16 -2.72 -4.47
C GLU A 78 10.06 -2.81 -2.95
N HIS A 79 10.95 -2.13 -2.23
CA HIS A 79 10.92 -2.03 -0.78
C HIS A 79 9.68 -1.26 -0.27
N GLU A 80 9.42 -0.07 -0.81
CA GLU A 80 8.22 0.73 -0.51
C GLU A 80 6.94 -0.07 -0.77
N GLN A 81 6.86 -0.83 -1.87
CA GLN A 81 5.72 -1.68 -2.17
C GLN A 81 5.51 -2.80 -1.14
N LYS A 82 6.58 -3.38 -0.59
CA LYS A 82 6.49 -4.38 0.49
C LYS A 82 5.95 -3.76 1.78
N GLU A 83 6.48 -2.60 2.17
CA GLU A 83 5.99 -1.86 3.34
C GLU A 83 4.49 -1.53 3.21
N ARG A 84 4.07 -1.01 2.05
CA ARG A 84 2.64 -0.72 1.79
C ARG A 84 1.76 -1.96 1.98
N LYS A 85 2.20 -3.15 1.56
CA LYS A 85 1.48 -4.42 1.78
C LYS A 85 1.37 -4.79 3.26
N ILE A 86 2.42 -4.53 4.05
CA ILE A 86 2.43 -4.79 5.49
C ILE A 86 1.37 -3.92 6.19
N TYR A 87 1.36 -2.61 5.91
CA TYR A 87 0.37 -1.70 6.46
C TYR A 87 -1.04 -2.03 5.98
N ALA A 88 -1.23 -2.34 4.69
CA ALA A 88 -2.53 -2.74 4.16
C ALA A 88 -3.07 -4.01 4.86
N ARG A 89 -2.23 -5.03 5.05
CA ARG A 89 -2.59 -6.23 5.81
C ARG A 89 -2.95 -5.90 7.25
N LYS A 90 -2.14 -5.07 7.91
CA LYS A 90 -2.39 -4.64 9.30
C LYS A 90 -3.74 -3.96 9.43
N ILE A 91 -4.04 -2.99 8.56
CA ILE A 91 -5.34 -2.31 8.53
C ILE A 91 -6.45 -3.33 8.26
N HIS A 92 -6.32 -4.20 7.26
CA HIS A 92 -7.34 -5.23 6.97
C HIS A 92 -7.64 -6.09 8.20
N SER A 93 -6.59 -6.62 8.84
CA SER A 93 -6.73 -7.49 10.01
C SER A 93 -7.37 -6.80 11.22
N ARG A 94 -7.18 -5.49 11.38
CA ARG A 94 -7.70 -4.72 12.51
C ARG A 94 -9.06 -4.08 12.24
N CYS A 95 -9.31 -3.66 11.01
CA CYS A 95 -10.52 -2.92 10.61
C CYS A 95 -11.61 -3.79 9.98
N SER A 96 -11.28 -5.00 9.53
CA SER A 96 -12.21 -5.87 8.81
C SER A 96 -12.26 -7.28 9.41
N SER A 97 -13.44 -7.89 9.37
CA SER A 97 -13.64 -9.31 9.64
C SER A 97 -13.62 -10.18 8.38
N LEU A 98 -13.46 -9.57 7.20
CA LEU A 98 -13.39 -10.30 5.92
C LEU A 98 -12.08 -11.09 5.81
N PRO A 99 -12.06 -12.21 5.08
CA PRO A 99 -10.83 -12.95 4.80
C PRO A 99 -9.80 -12.04 4.12
N LEU A 100 -8.53 -12.27 4.41
CA LEU A 100 -7.44 -11.50 3.82
C LEU A 100 -7.40 -11.76 2.31
N PRO A 101 -7.38 -10.73 1.45
CA PRO A 101 -7.31 -10.94 0.01
C PRO A 101 -5.97 -11.58 -0.36
N LYS A 102 -5.98 -12.48 -1.36
CA LYS A 102 -4.80 -13.26 -1.80
C LYS A 102 -3.57 -12.40 -2.12
N GLU A 103 -3.79 -11.17 -2.59
CA GLU A 103 -2.73 -10.19 -2.88
C GLU A 103 -1.96 -9.75 -1.63
N LEU A 104 -2.63 -9.79 -0.48
CA LEU A 104 -2.08 -9.52 0.84
C LEU A 104 -1.74 -10.79 1.61
N GLU A 105 -1.89 -12.01 1.07
CA GLU A 105 -1.58 -13.27 1.79
C GLU A 105 -0.10 -13.72 1.66
N GLY A 106 0.70 -13.11 0.76
CA GLY A 106 2.12 -13.47 0.55
C GLY A 106 3.13 -12.82 1.51
N ASP A 107 4.32 -13.40 1.70
CA ASP A 107 5.26 -13.05 2.78
C ASP A 107 5.52 -11.55 2.99
N PRO A 108 5.09 -10.97 4.13
CA PRO A 108 5.60 -9.70 4.61
C PRO A 108 6.91 -9.98 5.32
N SER A 109 7.96 -10.33 4.59
CA SER A 109 9.28 -10.35 5.21
C SER A 109 9.54 -8.93 5.71
N PRO A 110 9.77 -8.73 7.02
CA PRO A 110 10.07 -7.41 7.56
C PRO A 110 11.27 -6.84 6.81
N PRO A 111 11.33 -5.51 6.61
CA PRO A 111 12.43 -4.89 5.91
C PRO A 111 13.71 -5.28 6.63
N ALA A 112 14.66 -5.87 5.89
CA ALA A 112 15.95 -6.21 6.45
C ALA A 112 16.54 -4.92 7.01
N THR A 113 16.70 -4.85 8.35
CA THR A 113 17.35 -3.72 9.00
C THR A 113 18.75 -3.62 8.40
N THR A 114 18.96 -2.67 7.50
CA THR A 114 20.28 -2.38 6.99
C THR A 114 21.06 -1.72 8.12
N LYS A 115 21.70 -2.54 8.97
CA LYS A 115 22.80 -2.09 9.82
C LYS A 115 23.95 -1.72 8.89
N TYR A 116 24.02 -0.46 8.51
CA TYR A 116 25.29 0.10 8.03
C TYR A 116 26.08 0.59 9.26
N PRO A 117 27.40 0.32 9.32
CA PRO A 117 28.28 0.79 10.39
C PRO A 117 28.45 2.32 10.40
#